data_AF-A0A4R4E6R7-F1
#
_entry.id   AF-A0A4R4E6R7-F1
#
_cell.length_a   1.000
_cell.length_b   1.000
_cell.length_c   1.000
_cell.angle_alpha   90.00
_cell.angle_beta   90.00
_cell.angle_gamma   90.00
#
_symmetry.space_group_name_H-M   'P 1'
#
loop_
_entity.id
_entity.type
_entity.pdbx_description
1 polymer ?
#
loop_
_entity_poly.entity_id
_entity_poly.type
_entity_poly.pdbx_seq_one_letter_code
_entity_poly.pdbx_strand_id
1 'polypeptide(L)'
;MEANTLVEVAPVIVLTAAHRRIVEQTLLNNYIFEWGKSRTKCCVALGYVSLYNHAYDANCEYEMHYDEGLILVRTVKPVKKGAELFINYNGIPDDDSPLWFNAH
;
A
#
# COMPACT_ATOMS: atom_id res chain seq x y z
N MET A 1 -3.36 19.07 4.74
CA MET A 1 -2.71 18.23 5.76
C MET A 1 -1.25 18.59 5.77
N GLU A 2 -0.65 18.74 6.96
CA GLU A 2 0.80 18.95 7.08
C GLU A 2 1.54 17.65 6.78
N ALA A 3 2.85 17.72 6.55
CA ALA A 3 3.69 16.52 6.49
C ALA A 3 3.60 15.72 7.80
N ASN A 4 3.85 14.41 7.72
CA ASN A 4 3.78 13.45 8.82
C ASN A 4 2.40 13.27 9.48
N THR A 5 1.32 13.76 8.87
CA THR A 5 -0.05 13.53 9.32
C THR A 5 -0.43 12.06 9.11
N LEU A 6 -0.87 11.38 10.18
CA LEU A 6 -1.49 10.06 10.08
C LEU A 6 -2.85 10.20 9.38
N VAL A 7 -3.00 9.57 8.22
CA VAL A 7 -4.21 9.64 7.38
C VAL A 7 -5.15 8.47 7.71
N GLU A 8 -4.60 7.27 7.80
CA GLU A 8 -5.38 6.05 7.97
C GLU A 8 -4.64 5.01 8.81
N VAL A 9 -5.42 4.22 9.56
CA VAL A 9 -5.00 2.98 10.21
C VAL A 9 -5.94 1.88 9.73
N ALA A 10 -5.46 1.03 8.83
CA ALA A 10 -6.27 -0.01 8.20
C ALA A 10 -5.89 -1.40 8.72
N PRO A 11 -6.84 -2.19 9.25
CA PRO A 11 -6.60 -3.59 9.51
C PRO A 11 -6.41 -4.38 8.21
N VAL A 12 -5.69 -5.49 8.28
CA VAL A 12 -5.45 -6.35 7.11
C VAL A 12 -5.95 -7.77 7.31
N ILE A 13 -6.34 -8.41 6.21
CA ILE A 13 -6.55 -9.86 6.15
C ILE A 13 -5.27 -10.49 5.62
N VAL A 14 -4.51 -11.15 6.50
CA VAL A 14 -3.26 -11.83 6.12
C VAL A 14 -3.56 -13.16 5.43
N LEU A 15 -2.97 -13.36 4.25
CA LEU A 15 -3.12 -14.54 3.43
C LEU A 15 -1.82 -15.37 3.46
N THR A 16 -1.96 -16.69 3.63
CA THR A 16 -0.82 -17.61 3.56
C THR A 16 -0.22 -17.64 2.15
N ALA A 17 0.97 -18.20 1.99
CA ALA A 17 1.56 -18.39 0.67
C ALA A 17 0.67 -19.23 -0.28
N ALA A 18 -0.11 -20.17 0.26
CA ALA A 18 -1.06 -20.95 -0.52
C ALA A 18 -2.25 -20.10 -0.99
N HIS A 19 -2.79 -19.24 -0.13
CA HIS A 19 -3.86 -18.31 -0.49
C HIS A 19 -3.39 -17.25 -1.49
N ARG A 20 -2.16 -16.73 -1.33
CA ARG A 20 -1.54 -15.77 -2.25
C ARG A 20 -1.61 -16.27 -3.70
N ARG A 21 -1.16 -17.50 -3.94
CA ARG A 21 -1.20 -18.13 -5.27
C ARG A 21 -2.59 -18.17 -5.90
N ILE A 22 -3.64 -18.28 -5.09
CA ILE A 22 -5.03 -18.29 -5.56
C ILE A 22 -5.49 -16.87 -5.86
N VAL A 23 -5.24 -15.94 -4.94
CA VAL A 23 -5.70 -14.54 -5.04
C VAL A 23 -5.01 -13.79 -6.19
N GLU A 24 -3.74 -14.09 -6.46
CA GLU A 24 -2.99 -13.55 -7.61
C GLU A 24 -3.62 -13.92 -8.97
N GLN A 25 -4.49 -14.93 -9.04
CA GLN A 25 -5.22 -15.31 -10.24
C GLN A 25 -6.58 -14.60 -10.38
N THR A 26 -6.90 -13.67 -9.47
CA THR A 26 -8.18 -12.96 -9.42
C THR A 26 -7.97 -11.45 -9.57
N LEU A 27 -9.06 -10.69 -9.67
CA LEU A 27 -8.99 -9.22 -9.68
C LEU A 27 -8.33 -8.64 -8.42
N LEU A 28 -8.37 -9.36 -7.29
CA LEU A 28 -7.72 -8.94 -6.05
C LEU A 28 -6.20 -8.87 -6.16
N ASN A 29 -5.58 -9.47 -7.19
CA ASN A 29 -4.14 -9.33 -7.46
C ASN A 29 -3.69 -7.86 -7.49
N ASN A 30 -4.53 -6.96 -7.97
CA ASN A 30 -4.22 -5.53 -8.06
C ASN A 30 -4.39 -4.76 -6.75
N TYR A 31 -4.84 -5.42 -5.68
CA TYR A 31 -5.27 -4.80 -4.42
C TYR A 31 -4.61 -5.41 -3.19
N ILE A 32 -3.74 -6.40 -3.37
CA ILE A 32 -2.99 -7.06 -2.29
C ILE A 32 -1.60 -6.45 -2.13
N PHE A 33 -1.09 -6.52 -0.91
CA PHE A 33 0.26 -6.08 -0.56
C PHE A 33 1.10 -7.27 -0.12
N GLU A 34 2.39 -7.27 -0.44
CA GLU A 34 3.31 -8.25 0.12
C GLU A 34 3.43 -8.08 1.64
N TRP A 35 3.44 -9.18 2.38
CA TRP A 35 3.31 -9.13 3.84
C TRP A 35 4.37 -9.96 4.57
N GLY A 36 4.87 -9.40 5.68
CA GLY A 36 5.82 -10.02 6.59
C GLY A 36 7.28 -9.93 6.13
N LYS A 37 8.20 -10.18 7.06
CA LYS A 37 9.67 -10.04 6.86
C LYS A 37 10.20 -10.89 5.69
N SER A 38 9.63 -12.07 5.46
CA SER A 38 10.02 -12.96 4.35
C SER A 38 9.36 -12.59 3.02
N ARG A 39 8.37 -11.70 3.01
CA ARG A 39 7.55 -11.32 1.85
C ARG A 39 6.87 -12.52 1.13
N THR A 40 6.80 -13.68 1.78
CA THR A 40 6.17 -14.90 1.22
C THR A 40 4.65 -14.91 1.37
N LYS A 41 4.10 -14.05 2.24
CA LYS A 41 2.66 -13.86 2.41
C LYS A 41 2.22 -12.63 1.62
N CYS A 42 0.91 -12.47 1.49
CA CYS A 42 0.31 -11.20 1.12
C CYS A 42 -0.80 -10.85 2.09
N CYS A 43 -1.35 -9.65 2.00
CA CYS A 43 -2.55 -9.26 2.70
C CYS A 43 -3.47 -8.45 1.80
N VAL A 44 -4.77 -8.49 2.12
CA VAL A 44 -5.73 -7.51 1.62
C VAL A 44 -5.80 -6.42 2.68
N ALA A 45 -5.49 -5.19 2.30
CA ALA A 45 -5.72 -4.05 3.17
C ALA A 45 -7.21 -3.70 3.17
N LEU A 46 -7.80 -3.59 4.36
CA LEU A 46 -9.17 -3.10 4.47
C LEU A 46 -9.16 -1.56 4.47
N GLY A 47 -10.27 -0.93 4.84
CA GLY A 47 -10.37 0.53 4.76
C GLY A 47 -10.21 1.01 3.32
N TYR A 48 -9.44 2.09 3.13
CA TYR A 48 -9.19 2.71 1.84
C TYR A 48 -7.81 2.42 1.26
N VAL A 49 -6.90 1.76 2.01
CA VAL A 49 -5.50 1.55 1.61
C VAL A 49 -5.34 0.92 0.22
N SER A 50 -6.16 -0.09 -0.12
CA SER A 50 -6.13 -0.71 -1.45
C SER A 50 -6.66 0.20 -2.58
N LEU A 51 -7.23 1.36 -2.27
CA LEU A 51 -7.78 2.30 -3.27
C LEU A 51 -6.86 3.49 -3.56
N TYR A 52 -5.79 3.70 -2.78
CA TYR A 52 -4.82 4.76 -3.07
C TYR A 52 -4.09 4.43 -4.36
N ASN A 53 -4.09 5.36 -5.31
CA ASN A 53 -3.40 5.17 -6.57
C ASN A 53 -1.88 5.28 -6.42
N HIS A 54 -1.18 4.75 -7.41
CA HIS A 54 0.26 4.86 -7.50
C HIS A 54 0.71 6.21 -8.05
N ALA A 55 1.75 6.79 -7.46
CA ALA A 55 2.61 7.78 -8.09
C ALA A 55 4.07 7.60 -7.64
N TYR A 56 5.03 7.84 -8.53
CA TYR A 56 6.46 7.84 -8.18
C TYR A 56 6.81 8.99 -7.23
N ASP A 57 6.20 10.18 -7.40
CA ASP A 57 6.32 11.31 -6.46
C ASP A 57 5.16 11.29 -5.45
N ALA A 58 4.96 10.15 -4.79
CA ALA A 58 3.87 9.93 -3.83
C ALA A 58 3.84 11.00 -2.73
N ASN A 59 2.64 11.41 -2.32
CA ASN A 59 2.46 12.35 -1.21
C ASN A 59 2.14 11.66 0.13
N CYS A 60 1.96 10.34 0.09
CA CYS A 60 1.83 9.49 1.25
C CYS A 60 2.76 8.27 1.15
N GLU A 61 3.16 7.75 2.29
CA GLU A 61 3.80 6.45 2.45
C GLU A 61 2.88 5.53 3.25
N TYR A 62 3.13 4.22 3.17
CA TYR A 62 2.48 3.25 4.03
C TYR A 62 3.50 2.51 4.90
N GLU A 63 3.13 2.26 6.15
CA GLU A 63 3.93 1.55 7.14
C GLU A 63 3.21 0.25 7.53
N MET A 64 3.92 -0.88 7.54
CA MET A 64 3.33 -2.19 7.87
C MET A 64 3.69 -2.63 9.29
N HIS A 65 2.66 -2.77 10.12
CA HIS A 65 2.75 -3.25 11.49
C HIS A 65 2.33 -4.72 11.54
N TYR A 66 3.31 -5.63 11.40
CA TYR A 66 3.04 -7.05 11.19
C TYR A 66 2.42 -7.76 12.39
N ASP A 67 2.82 -7.39 13.60
CA ASP A 67 2.37 -8.05 14.83
C ASP A 67 0.94 -7.62 15.18
N GLU A 68 0.59 -6.38 14.87
CA GLU A 68 -0.74 -5.79 15.07
C GLU A 68 -1.71 -6.05 13.91
N GLY A 69 -1.20 -6.46 12.73
CA GLY A 69 -2.03 -6.70 11.56
C GLY A 69 -2.58 -5.41 10.94
N LEU A 70 -1.76 -4.36 10.87
CA LEU A 70 -2.17 -3.03 10.42
C LEU A 70 -1.29 -2.49 9.29
N ILE A 71 -1.89 -1.73 8.38
CA ILE A 71 -1.19 -0.78 7.50
C ILE A 71 -1.59 0.63 7.92
N LEU A 72 -0.59 1.47 8.13
CA LEU A 72 -0.79 2.89 8.42
C LEU A 72 -0.42 3.69 7.16
N VAL A 73 -1.19 4.74 6.86
CA VAL A 73 -0.86 5.67 5.78
C VAL A 73 -0.56 7.04 6.37
N ARG A 74 0.56 7.64 5.98
CA ARG A 74 1.02 8.93 6.48
C ARG A 74 1.45 9.83 5.33
N THR A 75 1.14 11.12 5.42
CA THR A 75 1.65 12.10 4.44
C THR A 75 3.17 12.27 4.59
N VAL A 76 3.93 12.25 3.50
CA VAL A 76 5.39 12.54 3.53
C VAL A 76 5.70 14.01 3.23
N LYS A 77 4.73 14.74 2.66
CA LYS A 77 4.81 16.17 2.34
C LYS A 77 3.43 16.83 2.55
N PRO A 78 3.36 18.18 2.68
CA PRO A 78 2.07 18.85 2.84
C PRO A 78 1.14 18.59 1.66
N VAL A 79 -0.12 18.24 1.97
CA VAL A 79 -1.16 17.95 0.96
C VAL A 79 -2.23 19.03 0.99
N LYS A 80 -2.46 19.66 -0.17
CA LYS A 80 -3.50 20.69 -0.34
C LYS A 80 -4.90 20.06 -0.30
N LYS A 81 -5.88 20.82 0.18
CA LYS A 81 -7.29 20.39 0.15
C LYS A 81 -7.71 20.05 -1.28
N GLY A 82 -8.31 18.88 -1.47
CA GLY A 82 -8.79 18.41 -2.78
C GLY A 82 -7.73 17.76 -3.66
N ALA A 83 -6.45 17.70 -3.24
CA ALA A 83 -5.46 16.89 -3.92
C ALA A 83 -5.71 15.39 -3.63
N GLU A 84 -5.47 14.55 -4.63
CA GLU A 84 -5.50 13.10 -4.48
C GLU A 84 -4.32 12.61 -3.64
N LEU A 85 -4.54 11.52 -2.90
CA LEU A 85 -3.51 10.87 -2.10
C LEU A 85 -2.94 9.69 -2.87
N PHE A 86 -1.61 9.66 -2.98
CA PHE A 86 -0.90 8.63 -3.72
C PHE A 86 0.08 7.91 -2.80
N ILE A 87 0.28 6.63 -3.06
CA ILE A 87 1.33 5.81 -2.46
C ILE A 87 2.29 5.31 -3.54
N ASN A 88 3.51 4.94 -3.18
CA ASN A 88 4.40 4.23 -4.09
C ASN A 88 4.21 2.71 -3.93
N TYR A 89 3.81 2.00 -4.99
CA TYR A 89 3.53 0.55 -4.95
C TYR A 89 4.81 -0.29 -4.80
N ASN A 90 5.98 0.28 -5.08
CA ASN A 90 7.27 -0.35 -4.80
C ASN A 90 7.56 -0.40 -3.28
N GLY A 91 6.77 0.30 -2.46
CA GLY A 91 6.90 0.33 -1.00
C GLY A 91 8.00 1.23 -0.48
N ILE A 92 8.73 1.90 -1.37
CA ILE A 92 9.71 2.94 -1.06
C ILE A 92 9.27 4.20 -1.82
N PRO A 93 9.12 5.36 -1.15
CA PRO A 93 8.56 6.57 -1.78
C PRO A 93 9.22 6.97 -3.11
N ASP A 94 10.54 6.85 -3.23
CA ASP A 94 11.31 7.27 -4.41
C ASP A 94 11.81 6.12 -5.30
N ASP A 95 11.26 4.90 -5.14
CA ASP A 95 11.63 3.76 -5.98
C ASP A 95 10.90 3.83 -7.33
N ASP A 96 11.68 3.96 -8.40
CA ASP A 96 11.26 4.12 -9.79
C ASP A 96 11.21 2.80 -10.58
N SER A 97 11.29 1.66 -9.90
CA SER A 97 11.23 0.34 -10.53
C SER A 97 9.94 0.17 -11.36
N PRO A 98 10.02 -0.45 -12.55
CA PRO A 98 8.84 -0.69 -13.39
C PRO A 98 7.81 -1.59 -12.72
N LEU A 99 6.54 -1.20 -12.80
CA LEU A 99 5.42 -2.01 -12.32
C LEU A 99 4.93 -2.98 -13.41
N TRP A 100 4.02 -3.89 -13.02
CA TRP A 100 3.36 -4.82 -13.94
C TRP A 100 2.38 -4.14 -14.91
N PHE A 101 2.24 -2.82 -14.81
CA PHE A 101 1.51 -1.95 -15.72
C PHE A 101 2.35 -0.69 -16.00
N ASN A 102 2.03 0.00 -17.10
CA ASN A 102 2.65 1.29 -17.37
C ASN A 102 2.05 2.35 -16.43
N ALA A 103 2.81 2.68 -15.39
CA ALA A 103 2.56 3.89 -14.61
C ALA A 103 2.95 5.12 -15.43
N HIS A 104 2.18 6.19 -15.32
CA HIS A 104 2.45 7.47 -15.99
C HIS A 104 3.46 8.32 -15.21
#